data_AF-A0A1I0ST47-F1
#
_entry.id   AF-A0A1I0ST47-F1
#
_cell.length_a   1.000
_cell.length_b   1.000
_cell.length_c   1.000
_cell.angle_alpha   90.00
_cell.angle_beta   90.00
_cell.angle_gamma   90.00
#
_symmetry.space_group_name_H-M   'P 1'
#
loop_
_entity.id
_entity.type
_entity.pdbx_description
1 polymer ?
#
loop_
_entity_poly.entity_id
_entity_poly.type
_entity_poly.pdbx_seq_one_letter_code
_entity_poly.pdbx_strand_id
1 'polypeptide(L)'
;MGIYYTLLHFEIIDEYVEKFDILKKLGLTVALLIACILAPLLEESLFRWHLRSKYLSIYFVCFTLALIADYFINSPFLKWPIYTFFFFISLIIRGYFKRMDIRKKVVFQRQSFGYLFYYSAIIFGLIHLTNIKDLTLSDPVFIIFIISQFFSGLSMGYMRIKYGLIYSILLHSIFNFIMILLEFFFS
;
A
#
# COMPACT_ATOMS: atom_id res chain seq x y z
N MET A 1 -1.44 -5.89 -11.53
CA MET A 1 -0.95 -6.74 -12.62
C MET A 1 -1.84 -6.62 -13.86
N GLY A 2 -3.17 -6.64 -13.78
CA GLY A 2 -4.05 -6.49 -14.97
C GLY A 2 -3.76 -5.33 -15.96
N ILE A 3 -3.40 -4.11 -15.49
CA ILE A 3 -3.00 -3.01 -16.40
C ILE A 3 -1.70 -3.36 -17.14
N TYR A 4 -0.74 -3.98 -16.45
CA TYR A 4 0.53 -4.40 -17.05
C TYR A 4 0.27 -5.41 -18.19
N TYR A 5 -0.52 -6.46 -17.95
CA TYR A 5 -0.88 -7.44 -18.98
C TYR A 5 -1.69 -6.83 -20.13
N THR A 6 -2.57 -5.86 -19.84
CA THR A 6 -3.30 -5.16 -20.90
C THR A 6 -2.34 -4.36 -21.79
N LEU A 7 -1.39 -3.63 -21.19
CA LEU A 7 -0.39 -2.87 -21.94
C LEU A 7 0.55 -3.79 -22.73
N LEU A 8 0.94 -4.93 -22.16
CA LEU A 8 1.75 -5.95 -22.82
C LEU A 8 1.02 -6.57 -24.02
N HIS A 9 -0.25 -6.93 -23.85
CA HIS A 9 -1.08 -7.51 -24.92
C HIS A 9 -1.22 -6.59 -26.14
N PHE A 10 -1.29 -5.27 -25.93
CA PHE A 10 -1.33 -4.28 -27.00
C PHE A 10 0.05 -3.82 -27.49
N GLU A 11 1.13 -4.51 -27.10
CA GLU A 11 2.52 -4.19 -27.48
C GLU A 11 2.93 -2.74 -27.16
N ILE A 12 2.32 -2.16 -26.12
CA ILE A 12 2.64 -0.79 -25.67
C ILE A 12 3.92 -0.79 -24.83
N ILE A 13 4.22 -1.92 -24.18
CA ILE A 13 5.37 -2.11 -23.29
C ILE A 13 6.03 -3.47 -23.54
N ASP A 14 7.34 -3.54 -23.27
CA ASP A 14 8.08 -4.80 -23.28
C ASP A 14 7.76 -5.66 -22.05
N GLU A 15 7.97 -6.98 -22.15
CA GLU A 15 7.74 -7.92 -21.06
C GLU A 15 8.78 -7.74 -19.94
N TYR A 16 8.31 -7.37 -18.75
CA TYR A 16 9.07 -7.37 -17.50
C TYR A 16 8.89 -8.70 -16.77
N VAL A 17 9.94 -9.16 -16.10
CA VAL A 17 9.86 -10.39 -15.29
C VAL A 17 9.00 -10.13 -14.06
N GLU A 18 7.83 -10.76 -14.00
CA GLU A 18 7.03 -10.74 -12.78
C GLU A 18 7.71 -11.54 -11.67
N LYS A 19 7.73 -10.99 -10.46
CA LYS A 19 8.36 -11.66 -9.31
C LYS A 19 7.52 -12.86 -8.85
N PHE A 20 6.20 -12.78 -8.97
CA PHE A 20 5.27 -13.83 -8.54
C PHE A 20 3.99 -13.83 -9.39
N ASP A 21 4.02 -14.58 -10.49
CA ASP A 21 2.82 -14.88 -11.27
C ASP A 21 1.99 -15.96 -10.54
N ILE A 22 1.00 -15.50 -9.76
CA ILE A 22 0.14 -16.34 -8.93
C ILE A 22 -0.75 -17.22 -9.82
N LEU A 23 -1.19 -16.68 -10.96
CA LEU A 23 -2.10 -17.35 -11.88
C LEU A 23 -1.44 -18.57 -12.52
N LYS A 24 -0.22 -18.41 -13.08
CA LYS A 24 0.53 -19.50 -13.72
C LYS A 24 1.00 -20.55 -12.72
N LYS A 25 1.31 -20.17 -11.47
CA LYS A 25 1.86 -21.09 -10.46
C LYS A 25 0.81 -21.86 -9.67
N LEU A 26 -0.32 -21.24 -9.33
CA LEU A 26 -1.29 -21.78 -8.35
C LEU A 26 -2.68 -22.01 -8.95
N GLY A 27 -2.93 -21.56 -10.19
CA GLY A 27 -4.20 -21.69 -10.88
C GLY A 27 -5.21 -20.61 -10.49
N LEU A 28 -6.23 -20.45 -11.33
CA LEU A 28 -7.22 -19.36 -11.26
C LEU A 28 -7.96 -19.29 -9.92
N THR A 29 -8.41 -20.42 -9.39
CA THR A 29 -9.19 -20.45 -8.14
C THR A 29 -8.40 -19.94 -6.93
N VAL A 30 -7.15 -20.36 -6.81
CA VAL A 30 -6.26 -19.93 -5.73
C VAL A 30 -5.85 -18.47 -5.93
N ALA A 31 -5.57 -18.05 -7.16
CA ALA A 31 -5.29 -16.66 -7.50
C ALA A 31 -6.45 -15.73 -7.09
N LEU A 32 -7.69 -16.11 -7.41
CA LEU A 32 -8.88 -15.35 -7.02
C LEU A 32 -9.03 -15.27 -5.50
N LEU A 33 -8.83 -16.37 -4.76
CA LEU A 33 -8.94 -16.35 -3.30
C LEU A 33 -7.88 -15.44 -2.66
N ILE A 34 -6.63 -15.52 -3.11
CA ILE A 34 -5.55 -14.70 -2.57
C ILE A 34 -5.75 -13.24 -2.97
N ALA A 35 -5.88 -12.95 -4.26
CA ALA A 35 -5.90 -11.59 -4.79
C ALA A 35 -7.21 -10.85 -4.50
N CYS A 36 -8.36 -11.54 -4.44
CA CYS A 36 -9.65 -10.87 -4.25
C CYS A 36 -10.13 -10.88 -2.80
N ILE A 37 -9.59 -11.76 -1.93
CA ILE A 37 -10.04 -11.86 -0.53
C ILE A 37 -8.90 -11.52 0.43
N LEU A 38 -7.82 -12.31 0.41
CA LEU A 38 -6.75 -12.18 1.41
C LEU A 38 -5.97 -10.86 1.25
N ALA A 39 -5.55 -10.52 0.04
CA ALA A 39 -4.78 -9.31 -0.23
C ALA A 39 -5.59 -8.03 0.12
N PRO A 40 -6.83 -7.83 -0.37
CA PRO A 40 -7.64 -6.68 0.01
C PRO A 40 -7.88 -6.58 1.52
N LEU A 41 -8.15 -7.70 2.20
CA LEU A 41 -8.38 -7.69 3.64
C LEU A 41 -7.13 -7.25 4.41
N LEU A 42 -5.95 -7.76 4.03
CA LEU A 42 -4.69 -7.40 4.66
C LEU A 42 -4.28 -5.96 4.32
N GLU A 43 -4.25 -5.60 3.04
CA GLU A 43 -3.80 -4.31 2.57
C GLU A 43 -4.70 -3.18 3.08
N GLU A 44 -6.02 -3.31 2.98
CA GLU A 44 -6.91 -2.27 3.49
C GLU A 44 -6.81 -2.16 5.02
N SER A 45 -6.65 -3.27 5.74
CA SER A 45 -6.44 -3.22 7.19
C SER A 45 -5.14 -2.51 7.56
N LEU A 46 -4.03 -2.78 6.87
CA LEU A 46 -2.74 -2.16 7.17
C LEU A 46 -2.70 -0.68 6.79
N PHE A 47 -3.14 -0.35 5.58
CA PHE A 47 -2.98 0.98 5.02
C PHE A 47 -4.13 1.93 5.35
N ARG A 48 -5.33 1.45 5.71
CA ARG A 48 -6.52 2.33 5.83
C ARG A 48 -7.08 2.35 7.25
N TRP A 49 -6.73 1.38 8.10
CA TRP A 49 -7.21 1.37 9.48
C TRP A 49 -6.73 2.58 10.27
N HIS A 50 -5.47 2.99 10.06
CA HIS A 50 -4.83 4.09 10.78
C HIS A 50 -5.48 5.46 10.52
N LEU A 51 -6.09 5.67 9.35
CA LEU A 51 -6.66 6.96 8.94
C LEU A 51 -7.80 7.47 9.84
N ARG A 52 -8.52 6.59 10.55
CA ARG A 52 -9.58 6.98 11.51
C ARG A 52 -9.14 6.92 12.97
N SER A 53 -7.94 6.42 13.26
CA SER A 53 -7.49 6.20 14.63
C SER A 53 -6.65 7.36 15.15
N LYS A 54 -6.78 7.63 16.46
CA LYS A 54 -6.05 8.71 17.14
C LYS A 54 -4.54 8.46 17.22
N TYR A 55 -4.14 7.19 17.35
CA TYR A 55 -2.74 6.81 17.61
C TYR A 55 -2.16 5.85 16.58
N LEU A 56 -2.99 5.11 15.84
CA LEU A 56 -2.47 4.15 14.84
C LEU A 56 -1.77 4.84 13.68
N SER A 57 -2.08 6.10 13.39
CA SER A 57 -1.33 6.89 12.41
C SER A 57 0.12 7.09 12.80
N ILE A 58 0.42 7.28 14.09
CA ILE A 58 1.79 7.39 14.62
C ILE A 58 2.56 6.09 14.38
N TYR A 59 1.94 4.96 14.73
CA TYR A 59 2.54 3.64 14.53
C TYR A 59 2.75 3.32 13.05
N PHE A 60 1.76 3.63 12.22
CA PHE A 60 1.85 3.46 10.77
C PHE A 60 3.03 4.24 10.19
N VAL A 61 3.11 5.55 10.47
CA VAL A 61 4.21 6.41 9.96
C VAL A 61 5.57 5.93 10.46
N CYS A 62 5.72 5.61 11.75
CA CYS A 62 7.00 5.12 12.27
C CYS A 62 7.39 3.77 11.65
N PHE A 63 6.43 2.87 11.46
CA PHE A 63 6.67 1.57 10.82
C PHE A 63 7.09 1.73 9.36
N THR A 64 6.42 2.58 8.59
CA THR A 64 6.78 2.83 7.19
C THR A 64 8.10 3.57 7.05
N LEU A 65 8.46 4.45 7.98
CA LEU A 65 9.81 5.03 8.05
C LEU A 65 10.88 3.99 8.38
N ALA A 66 10.57 3.01 9.24
CA ALA A 66 11.47 1.90 9.52
C ALA A 66 11.72 1.03 8.28
N LEU A 67 10.66 0.73 7.49
CA LEU A 67 10.80 0.03 6.21
C LEU A 67 11.71 0.79 5.24
N ILE A 68 11.53 2.11 5.13
CA ILE A 68 12.36 2.96 4.27
C ILE A 68 13.81 2.95 4.75
N ALA A 69 14.06 3.09 6.05
CA ALA A 69 15.41 3.06 6.63
C ALA A 69 16.10 1.70 6.42
N ASP A 70 15.38 0.59 6.64
CA ASP A 70 15.85 -0.79 6.40
C ASP A 70 16.26 -0.97 4.93
N TYR A 71 15.46 -0.46 4.00
CA TYR A 71 15.76 -0.50 2.56
C TYR A 71 17.08 0.21 2.21
N PHE A 72 17.34 1.41 2.75
CA PHE A 72 18.56 2.16 2.46
C PHE A 72 19.80 1.63 3.18
N ILE A 73 19.65 1.13 4.41
CA ILE A 73 20.78 0.61 5.20
C ILE A 73 21.18 -0.79 4.74
N ASN A 74 20.21 -1.62 4.34
CA ASN A 74 20.39 -2.96 3.78
C ASN A 74 21.40 -3.83 4.56
N SER A 75 21.32 -3.82 5.89
CA SER A 75 22.18 -4.61 6.76
C SER A 75 21.35 -5.55 7.63
N PRO A 76 21.56 -6.88 7.55
CA PRO A 76 20.77 -7.84 8.32
C PRO A 76 20.95 -7.67 9.83
N PHE A 77 22.13 -7.20 10.27
CA PHE A 77 22.43 -6.95 11.68
C PHE A 77 21.69 -5.73 12.24
N LEU A 78 21.43 -4.72 11.41
CA LEU A 78 20.76 -3.47 11.83
C LEU A 78 19.24 -3.52 11.68
N LYS A 79 18.71 -4.55 11.01
CA LYS A 79 17.27 -4.70 10.78
C LYS A 79 16.45 -4.56 12.06
N TRP A 80 16.64 -5.45 13.04
CA TRP A 80 15.91 -5.40 14.31
C TRP A 80 16.12 -4.08 15.08
N PRO A 81 17.37 -3.58 15.25
CA PRO A 81 17.60 -2.26 15.84
C PRO A 81 16.79 -1.13 15.20
N ILE A 82 16.68 -1.08 13.86
CA ILE A 82 15.93 -0.03 13.14
C ILE A 82 14.44 -0.09 13.52
N TYR A 83 13.80 -1.26 13.42
CA TYR A 83 12.37 -1.38 13.77
C TYR A 83 12.13 -1.09 15.26
N THR A 84 12.99 -1.57 16.14
CA THR A 84 12.91 -1.31 17.58
C THR A 84 13.05 0.19 17.88
N PHE A 85 13.99 0.89 17.23
CA PHE A 85 14.19 2.32 17.38
C PHE A 85 12.94 3.13 16.98
N PHE A 86 12.40 2.89 15.79
CA PHE A 86 11.18 3.57 15.33
C PHE A 86 9.95 3.21 16.18
N PHE A 87 9.87 1.97 16.69
CA PHE A 87 8.83 1.59 17.63
C PHE A 87 8.93 2.40 18.93
N PHE A 88 10.12 2.55 19.52
CA PHE A 88 10.28 3.40 20.70
C PHE A 88 9.93 4.86 20.43
N ILE A 89 10.33 5.41 19.28
CA ILE A 89 9.91 6.76 18.85
C ILE A 89 8.38 6.86 18.84
N SER A 90 7.69 5.88 18.26
CA SER A 90 6.23 5.88 18.21
C SER A 90 5.58 5.91 19.61
N LEU A 91 6.18 5.23 20.59
CA LEU A 91 5.73 5.24 21.98
C LEU A 91 5.94 6.61 22.65
N ILE A 92 7.09 7.24 22.40
CA ILE A 92 7.40 8.58 22.92
C ILE A 92 6.42 9.61 22.34
N ILE A 93 6.22 9.61 21.02
CA ILE A 93 5.28 10.52 20.34
C ILE A 93 3.87 10.27 20.87
N ARG A 94 3.42 9.01 20.96
CA ARG A 94 2.12 8.68 21.56
C ARG A 94 2.00 9.21 22.99
N GLY A 95 3.04 9.06 23.82
CA GLY A 95 3.09 9.55 25.19
C GLY A 95 2.91 11.06 25.27
N TYR A 96 3.60 11.81 24.39
CA TYR A 96 3.45 13.26 24.25
C TYR A 96 2.01 13.64 23.84
N PHE A 97 1.48 13.01 22.79
CA PHE A 97 0.11 13.25 22.33
C PHE A 97 -0.94 12.90 23.40
N LYS A 98 -0.69 11.88 24.22
CA LYS A 98 -1.61 11.51 25.30
C LYS A 98 -1.74 12.63 26.35
N ARG A 99 -0.65 13.35 26.63
CA ARG A 99 -0.59 14.45 27.61
C ARG A 99 -1.07 15.80 27.06
N MET A 100 -1.17 15.93 25.73
CA MET A 100 -1.62 17.16 25.09
C MET A 100 -3.14 17.39 25.27
N ASP A 101 -3.52 18.65 25.45
CA ASP A 101 -4.92 19.09 25.52
C ASP A 101 -5.74 18.59 24.32
N ILE A 102 -7.01 18.25 24.58
CA ILE A 102 -7.89 17.64 23.58
C ILE A 102 -8.15 18.58 22.40
N ARG A 103 -8.26 19.90 22.63
CA ARG A 103 -8.49 20.87 21.54
C ARG A 103 -7.26 20.95 20.64
N LYS A 104 -6.07 21.06 21.23
CA LYS A 104 -4.79 21.04 20.49
C LYS A 104 -4.63 19.76 19.67
N LYS A 105 -5.00 18.61 20.24
CA LYS A 105 -4.97 17.31 19.55
C LYS A 105 -5.89 17.26 18.34
N VAL A 106 -7.13 17.72 18.48
CA VAL A 106 -8.10 17.73 17.37
C VAL A 106 -7.66 18.70 16.27
N VAL A 107 -7.16 19.89 16.63
CA VAL A 107 -6.62 20.86 15.65
C VAL A 107 -5.46 20.26 14.88
N PHE A 108 -4.47 19.69 15.59
CA PHE A 108 -3.33 19.04 14.95
C PHE A 108 -3.77 17.90 14.03
N GLN A 109 -4.68 17.04 14.48
CA GLN A 109 -5.15 15.91 13.68
C GLN A 109 -5.87 16.37 12.41
N ARG A 110 -6.68 17.44 12.49
CA ARG A 110 -7.37 17.99 11.31
C ARG A 110 -6.39 18.60 10.30
N GLN A 111 -5.40 19.35 10.78
CA GLN A 111 -4.38 19.98 9.92
C GLN A 111 -3.44 18.96 9.28
N SER A 112 -3.09 17.89 10.02
CA SER A 112 -2.20 16.84 9.53
C SER A 112 -2.89 15.77 8.70
N PHE A 113 -4.23 15.65 8.76
CA PHE A 113 -4.96 14.58 8.10
C PHE A 113 -4.75 14.53 6.59
N GLY A 114 -4.74 15.68 5.90
CA GLY A 114 -4.50 15.74 4.47
C GLY A 114 -3.14 15.13 4.10
N TYR A 115 -2.08 15.51 4.82
CA TYR A 115 -0.74 14.94 4.62
C TYR A 115 -0.69 13.44 4.90
N LEU A 116 -1.33 12.98 5.99
CA LEU A 116 -1.39 11.55 6.32
C LEU A 116 -2.13 10.75 5.23
N PHE A 117 -3.21 11.31 4.68
CA PHE A 117 -3.99 10.69 3.62
C PHE A 117 -3.16 10.48 2.35
N TYR A 118 -2.51 11.53 1.85
CA TYR A 118 -1.64 11.44 0.68
C TYR A 118 -0.41 10.57 0.94
N TYR A 119 0.22 10.69 2.12
CA TYR A 119 1.33 9.84 2.54
C TYR A 119 0.94 8.35 2.45
N SER A 120 -0.21 7.97 2.99
CA SER A 120 -0.68 6.59 2.94
C SER A 120 -0.89 6.08 1.51
N ALA A 121 -1.41 6.90 0.61
CA ALA A 121 -1.57 6.54 -0.79
C ALA A 121 -0.23 6.41 -1.52
N ILE A 122 0.75 7.26 -1.21
CA ILE A 122 2.12 7.17 -1.76
C ILE A 122 2.79 5.87 -1.31
N ILE A 123 2.79 5.56 0.00
CA ILE A 123 3.40 4.31 0.49
C ILE A 123 2.70 3.09 -0.12
N PHE A 124 1.37 3.15 -0.29
CA PHE A 124 0.64 2.10 -1.00
C PHE A 124 1.11 1.94 -2.45
N GLY A 125 1.32 3.03 -3.19
CA GLY A 125 1.89 2.93 -4.54
C GLY A 125 3.31 2.35 -4.56
N LEU A 126 4.16 2.79 -3.62
CA LEU A 126 5.56 2.35 -3.53
C LEU A 126 5.70 0.87 -3.16
N ILE A 127 4.86 0.32 -2.27
CA ILE A 127 4.99 -1.10 -1.90
C ILE A 127 4.68 -2.03 -3.07
N HIS A 128 3.84 -1.58 -4.01
CA HIS A 128 3.48 -2.35 -5.20
C HIS A 128 4.63 -2.48 -6.21
N LEU A 129 5.68 -1.66 -6.11
CA LEU A 129 6.91 -1.86 -6.89
C LEU A 129 7.55 -3.22 -6.63
N THR A 130 7.29 -3.82 -5.47
CA THR A 130 7.83 -5.15 -5.14
C THR A 130 7.20 -6.28 -5.97
N ASN A 131 6.12 -6.01 -6.70
CA ASN A 131 5.42 -7.00 -7.54
C ASN A 131 6.11 -7.23 -8.89
N ILE A 132 6.76 -6.20 -9.45
CA ILE A 132 7.43 -6.27 -10.76
C ILE A 132 8.94 -6.27 -10.53
N LYS A 133 9.64 -7.28 -11.03
CA LYS A 133 11.09 -7.36 -10.92
C LYS A 133 11.71 -6.45 -11.98
N ASP A 134 12.83 -5.82 -11.64
CA ASP A 134 13.66 -5.04 -12.56
C ASP A 134 12.97 -3.79 -13.17
N LEU A 135 11.82 -3.37 -12.64
CA LEU A 135 11.19 -2.10 -13.00
C LEU A 135 11.96 -0.93 -12.38
N THR A 136 12.59 -0.12 -13.21
CA THR A 136 13.48 0.97 -12.80
C THR A 136 12.89 2.35 -13.12
N LEU A 137 13.47 3.40 -12.55
CA LEU A 137 13.10 4.80 -12.87
C LEU A 137 13.31 5.17 -14.34
N SER A 138 14.19 4.46 -15.05
CA SER A 138 14.43 4.66 -16.48
C SER A 138 13.31 4.12 -17.36
N ASP A 139 12.46 3.24 -16.84
CA ASP A 139 11.36 2.64 -17.57
C ASP A 139 10.15 3.59 -17.59
N PRO A 140 9.62 3.98 -18.77
CA PRO A 140 8.42 4.81 -18.85
C PRO A 140 7.20 4.21 -18.12
N VAL A 141 7.16 2.86 -18.06
CA VAL A 141 6.11 2.08 -17.38
C VAL A 141 6.11 2.32 -15.87
N PHE A 142 7.26 2.65 -15.28
CA PHE A 142 7.39 2.89 -13.84
C PHE A 142 6.44 3.98 -13.35
N ILE A 143 6.39 5.10 -14.06
CA ILE A 143 5.55 6.24 -13.70
C ILE A 143 4.08 5.85 -13.82
N ILE A 144 3.69 5.22 -14.93
CA ILE A 144 2.30 4.78 -15.17
C ILE A 144 1.87 3.80 -14.08
N PHE A 145 2.72 2.84 -13.75
CA PHE A 145 2.44 1.83 -12.75
C PHE A 145 2.26 2.45 -11.36
N ILE A 146 3.22 3.23 -10.85
CA ILE A 146 3.10 3.86 -9.54
C ILE A 146 1.91 4.80 -9.47
N ILE A 147 1.69 5.62 -10.50
CA ILE A 147 0.57 6.56 -10.54
C ILE A 147 -0.74 5.80 -10.46
N SER A 148 -0.89 4.70 -11.20
CA SER A 148 -2.11 3.87 -11.12
C SER A 148 -2.36 3.33 -9.71
N GLN A 149 -1.30 2.85 -9.03
CA GLN A 149 -1.40 2.34 -7.67
C GLN A 149 -1.66 3.45 -6.64
N PHE A 150 -1.07 4.63 -6.83
CA PHE A 150 -1.33 5.81 -6.03
C PHE A 150 -2.79 6.25 -6.13
N PHE A 151 -3.35 6.33 -7.35
CA PHE A 151 -4.77 6.68 -7.57
C PHE A 151 -5.72 5.62 -7.01
N SER A 152 -5.39 4.33 -7.13
CA SER A 152 -6.12 3.27 -6.43
C SER A 152 -6.10 3.51 -4.91
N GLY A 153 -4.92 3.83 -4.36
CA GLY A 153 -4.74 4.15 -2.96
C GLY A 153 -5.57 5.35 -2.49
N LEU A 154 -5.67 6.42 -3.29
CA LEU A 154 -6.54 7.57 -3.02
C LEU A 154 -8.01 7.18 -3.04
N SER A 155 -8.43 6.36 -4.00
CA SER A 155 -9.81 5.92 -4.18
C SER A 155 -10.27 5.09 -2.98
N MET A 156 -9.48 4.08 -2.59
CA MET A 156 -9.72 3.27 -1.39
C MET A 156 -9.66 4.11 -0.11
N GLY A 157 -8.70 5.04 -0.02
CA GLY A 157 -8.64 6.00 1.07
C GLY A 157 -9.94 6.79 1.21
N TYR A 158 -10.48 7.33 0.11
CA TYR A 158 -11.74 8.05 0.12
C TYR A 158 -12.91 7.16 0.57
N MET A 159 -12.97 5.93 0.06
CA MET A 159 -14.00 4.96 0.46
C MET A 159 -13.94 4.66 1.97
N ARG A 160 -12.74 4.46 2.52
CA ARG A 160 -12.52 4.30 3.96
C ARG A 160 -13.07 5.46 4.77
N ILE A 161 -12.82 6.69 4.32
CA ILE A 161 -13.20 7.90 5.07
C ILE A 161 -14.69 8.15 4.98
N LYS A 162 -15.31 7.98 3.81
CA LYS A 162 -16.71 8.28 3.61
C LYS A 162 -17.65 7.14 4.01
N TYR A 163 -17.30 5.90 3.66
CA TYR A 163 -18.20 4.75 3.80
C TYR A 163 -17.70 3.70 4.81
N GLY A 164 -16.40 3.61 5.07
CA GLY A 164 -15.81 2.72 6.06
C GLY A 164 -14.90 1.64 5.47
N LEU A 165 -14.32 0.77 6.32
CA LEU A 165 -13.30 -0.19 5.86
C LEU A 165 -13.88 -1.24 4.92
N ILE A 166 -15.06 -1.77 5.24
CA ILE A 166 -15.68 -2.86 4.49
C ILE A 166 -15.91 -2.44 3.04
N TYR A 167 -16.37 -1.20 2.80
CA TYR A 167 -16.55 -0.68 1.43
C TYR A 167 -15.23 -0.51 0.68
N SER A 168 -14.15 -0.15 1.39
CA SER A 168 -12.80 -0.09 0.82
C SER A 168 -12.34 -1.49 0.39
N ILE A 169 -12.53 -2.49 1.26
CA ILE A 169 -12.19 -3.89 0.99
C ILE A 169 -12.99 -4.40 -0.21
N LEU A 170 -14.31 -4.21 -0.23
CA LEU A 170 -15.16 -4.68 -1.32
C LEU A 170 -14.79 -4.04 -2.65
N LEU A 171 -14.54 -2.72 -2.67
CA LEU A 171 -14.11 -2.03 -3.90
C LEU A 171 -12.78 -2.61 -4.39
N HIS A 172 -11.82 -2.82 -3.48
CA HIS A 172 -10.51 -3.38 -3.81
C HIS A 172 -10.64 -4.82 -4.33
N SER A 173 -11.45 -5.66 -3.68
CA SER A 173 -11.77 -7.01 -4.15
C SER A 173 -12.35 -7.02 -5.56
N ILE A 174 -13.27 -6.11 -5.88
CA ILE A 174 -13.87 -6.00 -7.23
C ILE A 174 -12.82 -5.59 -8.26
N PHE A 175 -11.97 -4.60 -7.95
CA PHE A 175 -10.88 -4.22 -8.84
C PHE A 175 -9.92 -5.39 -9.09
N ASN A 176 -9.48 -6.09 -8.05
CA ASN A 176 -8.58 -7.22 -8.20
C ASN A 176 -9.23 -8.37 -8.99
N PHE A 177 -10.53 -8.62 -8.79
CA PHE A 177 -11.28 -9.60 -9.55
C PHE A 177 -11.28 -9.29 -11.04
N ILE A 178 -11.63 -8.04 -11.41
CA ILE A 178 -11.62 -7.60 -12.82
C ILE A 178 -10.20 -7.75 -13.40
N MET A 179 -9.17 -7.36 -12.65
CA MET A 179 -7.80 -7.40 -13.12
C MET A 179 -7.27 -8.82 -13.34
N ILE A 180 -7.59 -9.76 -12.45
CA ILE A 180 -7.23 -11.18 -12.60
C ILE A 180 -7.97 -11.81 -13.77
N LEU A 181 -9.23 -11.45 -14.01
CA LEU A 181 -9.95 -11.92 -15.19
C LEU A 181 -9.32 -11.41 -16.48
N LEU A 182 -9.00 -10.12 -16.55
CA LEU A 182 -8.31 -9.55 -17.73
C LEU A 182 -6.97 -10.24 -17.96
N GLU A 183 -6.20 -10.47 -16.90
CA GLU A 183 -4.94 -11.22 -16.97
C GLU A 183 -5.17 -12.64 -17.51
N PHE A 184 -6.16 -13.37 -17.01
CA PHE A 184 -6.47 -14.72 -17.50
C PHE A 184 -6.92 -14.78 -18.97
N PHE A 185 -7.62 -13.75 -19.47
CA PHE A 185 -8.07 -13.70 -20.87
C PHE A 185 -6.99 -13.21 -21.84
N PHE A 186 -6.03 -12.43 -21.37
CA PHE A 186 -4.96 -11.85 -22.20
C PHE A 186 -3.60 -12.56 -22.05
N SER A 187 -3.48 -13.51 -21.11
CA SER A 187 -2.28 -14.35 -20.91
C SER A 187 -2.19 -15.52 -21.87
#